data_AF-A0A3P6SWR1-F1
#
_entry.id   AF-A0A3P6SWR1-F1
#
_cell.length_a   1.000
_cell.length_b   1.000
_cell.length_c   1.000
_cell.angle_alpha   90.00
_cell.angle_beta   90.00
_cell.angle_gamma   90.00
#
_symmetry.space_group_name_H-M   'P 1'
#
loop_
_entity.id
_entity.type
_entity.pdbx_description
1 polymer ?
#
loop_
_entity_poly.entity_id
_entity_poly.type
_entity_poly.pdbx_seq_one_letter_code
_entity_poly.pdbx_strand_id
1 'polypeptide(L)'
;MPNFTLMIKEDVSFRLANQLNDFADSFYSTHFVFVPGPDDPSFNMVLPRPHLPGVLFKYLEEIPNCLFGTNPVRMQYASQEIVVLRNDLVEKMCRHAVNTVSAENITKSFARTILSQVIAG
;
A
#
# COMPACT_ATOMS: atom_id res chain seq x y z
N MET A 1 7.44 27.90 -2.78
CA MET A 1 8.50 26.88 -2.94
C MET A 1 7.84 25.51 -2.86
N PRO A 2 7.96 24.62 -3.86
CA PRO A 2 7.45 23.26 -3.73
C PRO A 2 8.15 22.56 -2.55
N ASN A 3 7.39 21.77 -1.78
CA ASN A 3 7.91 21.03 -0.63
C ASN A 3 8.95 19.99 -1.12
N PHE A 4 10.16 20.02 -0.57
CA PHE A 4 11.28 19.15 -0.96
C PHE A 4 10.91 17.65 -0.94
N THR A 5 10.09 17.23 0.02
CA THR A 5 9.58 15.85 0.10
C THR A 5 8.70 15.47 -1.09
N LEU A 6 7.88 16.40 -1.60
CA LEU A 6 7.04 16.16 -2.78
C LEU A 6 7.89 16.03 -4.04
N MET A 7 8.94 16.85 -4.16
CA MET A 7 9.87 16.81 -5.30
C MET A 7 10.62 15.49 -5.37
N ILE A 8 11.09 14.96 -4.23
CA ILE A 8 11.72 13.63 -4.18
C ILE A 8 10.74 12.55 -4.65
N LYS A 9 9.46 12.64 -4.27
CA LYS A 9 8.48 11.63 -4.64
C LYS A 9 8.11 11.66 -6.12
N GLU A 10 8.02 12.85 -6.71
CA GLU A 10 7.85 12.98 -8.16
C GLU A 10 9.06 12.40 -8.92
N ASP A 11 10.29 12.69 -8.48
CA ASP A 11 11.51 12.12 -9.09
C ASP A 11 11.55 10.58 -8.98
N VAL A 12 11.20 10.03 -7.80
CA VAL A 12 11.12 8.58 -7.61
C VAL A 12 10.07 7.96 -8.52
N SER A 13 8.89 8.58 -8.64
CA SER A 13 7.84 8.09 -9.55
C SER A 13 8.30 8.10 -11.00
N PHE A 14 8.97 9.17 -11.44
CA PHE A 14 9.50 9.29 -12.79
C PHE A 14 10.54 8.20 -13.09
N ARG A 15 11.50 8.01 -12.18
CA ARG A 15 12.56 6.99 -12.33
C ARG A 15 11.99 5.58 -12.40
N LEU A 16 11.02 5.26 -11.54
CA LEU A 16 10.37 3.95 -11.58
C LEU A 16 9.59 3.73 -12.89
N ALA A 17 8.87 4.74 -13.38
CA ALA A 17 8.15 4.64 -14.65
C ALA A 17 9.10 4.35 -15.82
N ASN A 18 10.24 5.03 -15.90
CA ASN A 18 11.24 4.77 -16.94
C ASN A 18 11.78 3.34 -16.86
N GLN A 19 12.10 2.86 -15.65
CA GLN A 19 12.56 1.48 -15.47
C GLN A 19 11.49 0.47 -15.89
N LEU A 20 10.21 0.71 -15.61
CA LEU A 20 9.13 -0.18 -16.06
C LEU A 20 8.98 -0.17 -17.58
N ASN A 21 9.11 0.99 -18.21
CA ASN A 21 9.06 1.14 -19.66
C ASN A 21 10.20 0.40 -20.37
N ASP A 22 11.41 0.36 -19.79
CA ASP A 22 12.55 -0.40 -20.32
C ASP A 22 12.25 -1.91 -20.43
N PHE A 23 11.26 -2.41 -19.66
CA PHE A 23 10.83 -3.82 -19.66
C PHE A 23 9.36 -4.00 -20.08
N ALA A 24 8.76 -3.01 -20.76
CA ALA A 24 7.33 -3.03 -21.09
C ALA A 24 6.90 -4.31 -21.83
N ASP A 25 7.73 -4.81 -22.75
CA ASP A 25 7.47 -6.04 -23.51
C ASP A 25 7.36 -7.29 -22.62
N SER A 26 8.00 -7.29 -21.45
CA SER A 26 7.99 -8.43 -20.51
C SER A 26 6.75 -8.48 -19.62
N PHE A 27 5.99 -7.39 -19.53
CA PHE A 27 4.91 -7.25 -18.55
C PHE A 27 3.58 -6.81 -19.18
N TYR A 28 3.35 -7.07 -20.47
CA TYR A 28 2.14 -6.66 -21.20
C TYR A 28 0.82 -7.19 -20.57
N SER A 29 0.86 -8.32 -19.86
CA SER A 29 -0.28 -8.92 -19.15
C SER A 29 -0.28 -8.68 -17.64
N THR A 30 0.75 -8.01 -17.13
CA THR A 30 0.90 -7.71 -15.70
C THR A 30 0.03 -6.52 -15.34
N HIS A 31 -0.63 -6.59 -14.18
CA HIS A 31 -1.35 -5.48 -13.59
C HIS A 31 -0.56 -4.94 -12.39
N PHE A 32 -0.34 -3.63 -12.35
CA PHE A 32 0.34 -2.96 -11.25
C PHE A 32 -0.69 -2.27 -10.36
N VAL A 33 -0.73 -2.63 -9.07
CA VAL A 33 -1.63 -2.00 -8.10
C VAL A 33 -0.81 -1.26 -7.06
N PHE A 34 -0.88 0.08 -7.07
CA PHE A 34 -0.19 0.94 -6.13
C PHE A 34 -1.08 1.24 -4.92
N VAL A 35 -0.66 0.79 -3.73
CA VAL A 35 -1.40 0.97 -2.47
C VAL A 35 -0.66 1.99 -1.58
N PRO A 36 -1.30 3.11 -1.20
CA PRO A 36 -0.65 4.18 -0.45
C PRO A 36 -0.33 3.76 0.98
N GLY A 37 0.87 4.09 1.48
CA GLY A 37 1.26 3.81 2.85
C GLY A 37 1.15 4.98 3.80
N PRO A 38 1.58 4.78 5.07
CA PRO A 38 1.53 5.81 6.10
C PRO A 38 2.33 7.07 5.73
N ASP A 39 3.50 6.88 5.11
CA ASP A 39 4.43 7.96 4.74
C ASP A 39 4.14 8.58 3.37
N ASP A 40 3.09 8.13 2.67
CA ASP A 40 2.73 8.67 1.36
C ASP A 40 1.95 9.97 1.43
N PRO A 41 2.13 10.88 0.44
CA PRO A 41 1.42 12.14 0.43
C PRO A 41 -0.07 11.85 0.28
N SER A 42 -0.84 12.27 1.28
CA SER A 42 -2.29 12.19 1.25
C SER A 42 -2.86 13.33 2.08
N PHE A 43 -4.02 13.82 1.69
CA PHE A 43 -4.71 14.90 2.41
C PHE A 43 -5.06 14.52 3.86
N ASN A 44 -5.24 13.23 4.15
CA ASN A 44 -5.60 12.72 5.48
C ASN A 44 -4.76 11.49 5.85
N MET A 45 -4.10 11.49 7.03
CA MET A 45 -3.29 10.34 7.50
C MET A 45 -4.12 9.19 8.11
N VAL A 46 -5.46 9.22 7.97
CA VAL A 46 -6.37 8.22 8.55
C VAL A 46 -6.79 7.16 7.52
N LEU A 47 -7.27 6.02 8.01
CA LEU A 47 -7.91 4.99 7.18
C LEU A 47 -9.43 5.29 7.04
N PRO A 48 -10.06 4.93 5.90
CA PRO A 48 -9.43 4.48 4.66
C PRO A 48 -8.68 5.64 3.97
N ARG A 49 -7.46 5.36 3.51
CA ARG A 49 -6.63 6.35 2.81
C ARG A 49 -6.99 6.39 1.32
N PRO A 50 -7.19 7.59 0.74
CA PRO A 50 -7.45 7.72 -0.70
C PRO A 50 -6.23 7.31 -1.52
N HIS A 51 -6.44 7.06 -2.81
CA HIS A 51 -5.38 6.75 -3.76
C HIS A 51 -4.30 7.86 -3.82
N LEU A 52 -3.12 7.50 -4.32
CA LEU A 52 -2.03 8.45 -4.48
C LEU A 52 -2.44 9.62 -5.40
N PRO A 53 -1.95 10.84 -5.16
CA PRO A 53 -2.30 12.01 -5.95
C PRO A 53 -1.64 11.96 -7.33
N GLY A 54 -2.44 11.94 -8.40
CA GLY A 54 -1.95 11.79 -9.77
C GLY A 54 -0.86 12.78 -10.19
N VAL A 55 -0.86 14.01 -9.67
CA VAL A 55 0.19 15.01 -9.97
C VAL A 55 1.60 14.48 -9.67
N LEU A 56 1.77 13.72 -8.59
CA LEU A 56 3.08 13.18 -8.19
C LEU A 56 3.41 11.85 -8.89
N PHE A 57 2.39 11.15 -9.40
CA PHE A 57 2.50 9.79 -9.92
C PHE A 57 2.08 9.64 -11.39
N LYS A 58 1.92 10.76 -12.10
CA LYS A 58 1.46 10.84 -13.51
C LYS A 58 2.22 9.92 -14.45
N TYR A 59 3.54 9.79 -14.28
CA TYR A 59 4.36 8.91 -15.13
C TYR A 59 4.05 7.43 -14.94
N LEU A 60 3.60 7.04 -13.74
CA LEU A 60 3.16 5.68 -13.47
C LEU A 60 1.72 5.45 -13.97
N GLU A 61 0.88 6.49 -14.05
CA GLU A 61 -0.45 6.41 -14.67
C GLU A 61 -0.38 6.10 -16.18
N GLU A 62 0.74 6.45 -16.83
CA GLU A 62 0.98 6.13 -18.24
C GLU A 62 1.38 4.66 -18.49
N ILE A 63 1.74 3.91 -17.44
CA ILE A 63 2.08 2.49 -17.56
C ILE A 63 0.81 1.67 -17.80
N PRO A 64 0.78 0.76 -18.81
CA PRO A 64 -0.39 -0.07 -19.07
C PRO A 64 -0.76 -0.92 -17.84
N ASN A 65 -2.06 -1.14 -17.66
CA ASN A 65 -2.61 -1.95 -16.55
C ASN A 65 -2.23 -1.45 -15.15
N CYS A 66 -1.98 -0.14 -14.99
CA CYS A 66 -1.70 0.49 -13.71
C CYS A 66 -2.98 0.94 -13.01
N LEU A 67 -3.10 0.63 -11.71
CA LEU A 67 -4.23 0.98 -10.86
C LEU A 67 -3.73 1.59 -9.56
N PHE A 68 -4.28 2.75 -9.19
CA PHE A 68 -4.02 3.39 -7.91
C PHE A 68 -5.16 3.07 -6.93
N GLY A 69 -4.89 2.19 -5.97
CA GLY A 69 -5.86 1.72 -4.99
C GLY A 69 -5.95 2.60 -3.73
N THR A 70 -6.97 2.38 -2.91
CA THR A 70 -7.05 2.89 -1.54
C THR A 70 -6.18 2.08 -0.59
N ASN A 71 -6.08 2.48 0.67
CA ASN A 71 -5.53 1.63 1.73
C ASN A 71 -6.50 1.59 2.92
N PRO A 72 -7.07 0.42 3.27
CA PRO A 72 -6.90 -0.88 2.58
C PRO A 72 -7.52 -0.90 1.18
N VAL A 73 -7.13 -1.88 0.37
CA VAL A 73 -7.76 -2.23 -0.92
C VAL A 73 -8.23 -3.68 -0.88
N ARG A 74 -9.35 -3.96 -1.55
CA ARG A 74 -9.87 -5.31 -1.79
C ARG A 74 -9.80 -5.60 -3.28
N MET A 75 -9.29 -6.77 -3.62
CA MET A 75 -9.16 -7.24 -5.00
C MET A 75 -9.86 -8.60 -5.11
N GLN A 76 -10.75 -8.73 -6.08
CA GLN A 76 -11.37 -10.01 -6.40
C GLN A 76 -10.58 -10.67 -7.52
N TYR A 77 -10.14 -11.91 -7.30
CA TYR A 77 -9.53 -12.74 -8.31
C TYR A 77 -10.24 -14.09 -8.39
N ALA A 78 -10.98 -14.31 -9.47
CA ALA A 78 -11.90 -15.45 -9.64
C ALA A 78 -12.86 -15.56 -8.44
N SER A 79 -12.74 -16.61 -7.63
CA SER A 79 -13.55 -16.85 -6.42
C SER A 79 -12.88 -16.37 -5.12
N GLN A 80 -11.71 -15.74 -5.18
CA GLN A 80 -10.92 -15.34 -4.02
C GLN A 80 -10.98 -13.82 -3.80
N GLU A 81 -11.21 -13.41 -2.56
CA GLU A 81 -11.04 -12.02 -2.12
C GLU A 81 -9.66 -11.86 -1.48
N ILE A 82 -8.90 -10.87 -1.96
CA ILE A 82 -7.58 -10.51 -1.44
C ILE A 82 -7.65 -9.11 -0.86
N VAL A 83 -7.36 -8.96 0.43
CA VAL A 83 -7.30 -7.66 1.10
C VAL A 83 -5.85 -7.28 1.37
N VAL A 84 -5.44 -6.11 0.89
CA VAL A 84 -4.11 -5.55 1.14
C VAL A 84 -4.25 -4.32 2.02
N LEU A 85 -3.53 -4.31 3.13
CA LEU A 85 -3.45 -3.20 4.07
C LEU A 85 -1.97 -2.89 4.35
N ARG A 86 -1.51 -1.69 3.97
CA ARG A 86 -0.15 -1.22 4.23
C ARG A 86 -0.12 -0.37 5.50
N ASN A 87 0.36 -0.92 6.62
CA ASN A 87 0.49 -0.21 7.89
C ASN A 87 1.43 -0.97 8.85
N ASP A 88 2.08 -0.27 9.79
CA ASP A 88 2.96 -0.84 10.81
C ASP A 88 2.16 -1.46 11.97
N LEU A 89 1.25 -2.38 11.65
CA LEU A 89 0.30 -2.92 12.62
C LEU A 89 0.96 -3.76 13.71
N VAL A 90 1.96 -4.57 13.36
CA VAL A 90 2.66 -5.41 14.34
C VAL A 90 3.28 -4.54 15.44
N GLU A 91 4.01 -3.50 15.07
CA GLU A 91 4.63 -2.58 16.03
C GLU A 91 3.58 -1.86 16.88
N LYS A 92 2.52 -1.32 16.24
CA LYS A 92 1.43 -0.63 16.93
C LYS A 92 0.70 -1.54 17.92
N MET A 93 0.43 -2.79 17.54
CA MET A 93 -0.26 -3.76 18.39
C MET A 93 0.62 -4.23 19.54
N CYS A 94 1.90 -4.51 19.31
CA CYS A 94 2.84 -4.86 20.37
C CYS A 94 2.97 -3.74 21.41
N ARG A 95 3.00 -2.47 20.97
CA ARG A 95 3.09 -1.30 21.87
C ARG A 95 1.87 -1.16 22.79
N HIS A 96 0.70 -1.63 22.36
CA HIS A 96 -0.56 -1.55 23.11
C HIS A 96 -1.03 -2.90 23.65
N ALA A 97 -0.20 -3.95 23.57
CA ALA A 97 -0.55 -5.27 24.06
C ALA A 97 -0.65 -5.26 25.59
N VAL A 98 -1.72 -5.85 26.13
CA VAL A 98 -1.90 -5.98 27.58
C VAL A 98 -0.84 -6.92 28.18
N ASN A 99 -0.54 -8.00 27.47
CA ASN A 99 0.47 -8.97 27.86
C ASN A 99 1.69 -8.85 26.94
N THR A 100 2.87 -9.18 27.47
CA THR A 100 4.08 -9.30 26.65
C THR A 100 3.91 -10.38 25.60
N VAL A 101 4.26 -10.06 24.36
CA VAL A 101 4.23 -11.00 23.24
C VAL A 101 5.65 -11.48 23.00
N SER A 102 5.90 -12.78 23.21
CA SER A 102 7.20 -13.38 22.86
C SER A 102 7.47 -13.22 21.36
N ALA A 103 8.72 -12.90 21.00
CA ALA A 103 9.12 -12.66 19.62
C ALA A 103 8.78 -13.84 18.69
N GLU A 104 8.91 -15.07 19.20
CA GLU A 104 8.59 -16.31 18.47
C GLU A 104 7.10 -16.45 18.10
N ASN A 105 6.22 -15.72 18.80
CA ASN A 105 4.78 -15.82 18.67
C ASN A 105 4.15 -14.61 17.97
N ILE A 106 4.93 -13.60 17.55
CA ILE A 106 4.40 -12.35 16.98
C ILE A 106 3.51 -12.62 15.77
N THR A 107 4.00 -13.34 14.75
CA THR A 107 3.24 -13.57 13.51
C THR A 107 1.93 -14.32 13.76
N LYS A 108 1.98 -15.36 14.60
CA LYS A 108 0.80 -16.18 14.93
C LYS A 108 -0.22 -15.39 15.75
N SER A 109 0.24 -14.65 16.77
CA SER A 109 -0.63 -13.84 17.63
C SER A 109 -1.25 -12.69 16.84
N PHE A 110 -0.47 -12.06 15.96
CA PHE A 110 -0.93 -11.03 15.04
C PHE A 110 -2.03 -11.55 14.12
N ALA A 111 -1.77 -12.62 13.36
CA ALA A 111 -2.75 -13.22 12.45
C ALA A 111 -4.04 -13.62 13.18
N ARG A 112 -3.91 -14.30 14.33
CA ARG A 112 -5.05 -14.66 15.17
C ARG A 112 -5.84 -13.43 15.62
N THR A 113 -5.16 -12.37 16.05
CA THR A 113 -5.82 -11.14 16.50
C THR A 113 -6.56 -10.48 15.34
N ILE A 114 -5.93 -10.29 14.19
CA ILE A 114 -6.56 -9.69 13.02
C ILE A 114 -7.81 -10.48 12.59
N LEU A 115 -7.71 -11.81 12.50
CA LEU A 115 -8.83 -12.67 12.11
C LEU A 115 -9.94 -12.74 13.15
N SER A 116 -9.61 -12.64 14.44
CA SER A 116 -10.60 -12.74 15.53
C SER A 116 -11.29 -11.42 15.86
N GLN A 117 -10.68 -10.28 15.49
CA GLN A 117 -11.20 -8.93 15.75
C GLN A 117 -12.12 -8.42 14.63
N VAL A 118 -12.34 -9.21 13.57
CA VAL A 118 -13.34 -8.87 12.54
C VAL A 118 -14.73 -8.91 13.18
N ILE A 119 -15.13 -7.79 13.76
CA ILE A 119 -16.53 -7.46 14.07
C ILE A 119 -17.20 -7.17 12.73
N ALA A 120 -18.38 -7.78 12.56
CA ALA A 120 -19.24 -7.73 11.38
C ALA A 120 -19.23 -6.38 10.65
N GLY A 121 -19.15 -6.45 9.31
CA GLY A 121 -19.68 -5.39 8.46
C GLY A 121 -21.20 -5.30 8.59
#